data_AF-A0A366ESL6-F1
#
_entry.id   AF-A0A366ESL6-F1
#
_cell.length_a   1.000
_cell.length_b   1.000
_cell.length_c   1.000
_cell.angle_alpha   90.00
_cell.angle_beta   90.00
_cell.angle_gamma   90.00
#
_symmetry.space_group_name_H-M   'P 1'
#
loop_
_entity.id
_entity.type
_entity.pdbx_description
1 polymer ?
#
loop_
_entity_poly.entity_id
_entity_poly.type
_entity_poly.pdbx_seq_one_letter_code
_entity_poly.pdbx_strand_id
1 'polypeptide(L)'
;MSGIIRVTPAELISMSNRYTSESSQVGEQISRLDNMISELEGMWEGESSRAFGEQYQTLRPSFLQMQQLLEDISMQLTSTAKSLEDADAQIANQIRG
;
A
#
# COMPACT_ATOMS: atom_id res chain seq x y z
N MET A 1 -20.91 13.08 18.10
CA MET A 1 -21.04 12.35 16.82
C MET A 1 -20.63 10.91 17.10
N SER A 2 -21.60 10.00 17.27
CA SER A 2 -21.30 8.58 17.52
C SER A 2 -20.87 7.93 16.21
N GLY A 3 -19.60 8.10 15.85
CA GLY A 3 -18.96 7.24 14.87
C GLY A 3 -18.73 5.88 15.50
N ILE A 4 -19.81 5.11 15.69
CA ILE A 4 -19.70 3.68 16.00
C ILE A 4 -18.99 3.11 14.77
N ILE A 5 -17.69 2.84 14.91
CA ILE A 5 -16.94 2.06 13.94
C ILE A 5 -17.65 0.71 13.91
N ARG A 6 -18.45 0.47 12.86
CA ARG A 6 -19.16 -0.81 12.65
C ARG A 6 -18.20 -1.96 12.31
N VAL A 7 -16.91 -1.67 12.23
CA VAL A 7 -15.86 -2.58 11.81
C VAL A 7 -15.11 -3.06 13.04
N THR A 8 -15.02 -4.37 13.21
CA THR A 8 -14.27 -5.02 14.29
C THR A 8 -12.77 -4.85 14.09
N PRO A 9 -11.95 -4.94 15.16
CA PRO A 9 -10.49 -5.00 15.03
C PRO A 9 -10.03 -6.06 14.02
N ALA A 10 -10.66 -7.24 14.02
CA ALA A 10 -10.34 -8.33 13.10
C ALA A 10 -10.58 -7.96 11.62
N GLU A 11 -11.67 -7.24 11.32
CA GLU A 11 -11.96 -6.76 9.96
C GLU A 11 -10.97 -5.69 9.50
N LEU A 12 -10.54 -4.79 10.40
CA LEU A 12 -9.49 -3.80 10.11
C LEU A 12 -8.15 -4.48 9.81
N ILE A 13 -7.77 -5.49 10.59
CA ILE A 13 -6.57 -6.29 10.32
C ILE A 13 -6.69 -7.02 8.97
N SER A 14 -7.84 -7.63 8.68
CA SER A 14 -8.08 -8.27 7.39
C SER A 14 -7.91 -7.29 6.22
N MET A 15 -8.44 -6.07 6.34
CA MET A 15 -8.23 -5.04 5.33
C MET A 15 -6.77 -4.59 5.25
N SER A 16 -6.07 -4.41 6.38
CA SER A 16 -4.64 -4.04 6.36
C SER A 16 -3.81 -5.05 5.56
N ASN A 17 -4.05 -6.35 5.75
CA ASN A 17 -3.35 -7.41 5.03
C ASN A 17 -3.61 -7.35 3.52
N ARG A 18 -4.83 -6.97 3.10
CA ARG A 18 -5.14 -6.75 1.68
C ARG A 18 -4.34 -5.57 1.13
N TYR A 19 -4.30 -4.43 1.82
CA TYR A 19 -3.50 -3.28 1.41
C TYR A 19 -2.00 -3.61 1.32
N THR A 20 -1.46 -4.39 2.27
CA THR A 20 -0.08 -4.90 2.19
C THR A 20 0.14 -5.77 0.94
N SER A 21 -0.80 -6.66 0.62
CA SER A 21 -0.70 -7.51 -0.57
C SER A 21 -0.77 -6.70 -1.87
N GLU A 22 -1.65 -5.71 -1.95
CA GLU A 22 -1.73 -4.80 -3.10
C GLU A 22 -0.45 -3.97 -3.24
N SER A 23 0.14 -3.49 -2.13
CA SER A 23 1.45 -2.81 -2.17
C SER A 23 2.53 -3.70 -2.81
N SER A 24 2.63 -4.95 -2.35
CA SER A 24 3.60 -5.91 -2.91
C SER A 24 3.40 -6.12 -4.41
N GLN A 25 2.14 -6.27 -4.86
CA GLN A 25 1.81 -6.43 -6.27
C GLN A 25 2.20 -5.19 -7.10
N VAL A 26 2.02 -3.98 -6.56
CA VAL A 26 2.48 -2.74 -7.20
C VAL A 26 4.01 -2.73 -7.30
N GLY A 27 4.74 -3.06 -6.23
CA GLY A 27 6.20 -3.11 -6.25
C GLY A 27 6.76 -4.12 -7.28
N GLU A 28 6.10 -5.28 -7.39
CA GLU A 28 6.43 -6.25 -8.44
C GLU A 28 6.11 -5.71 -9.84
N GLN A 29 5.00 -5.01 -10.01
CA GLN A 29 4.62 -4.40 -11.30
C GLN A 29 5.64 -3.34 -11.72
N ILE A 30 6.10 -2.49 -10.80
CA ILE A 30 7.18 -1.52 -11.05
C ILE A 30 8.44 -2.26 -11.50
N SER A 31 8.83 -3.33 -10.79
CA SER A 31 10.03 -4.10 -11.13
C SER A 31 9.92 -4.75 -12.53
N ARG A 32 8.73 -5.25 -12.90
CA ARG A 32 8.47 -5.78 -14.25
C ARG A 32 8.60 -4.69 -15.31
N LEU A 33 8.04 -3.50 -15.06
CA LEU A 33 8.13 -2.37 -15.99
C LEU A 33 9.57 -1.87 -16.13
N ASP A 34 10.34 -1.80 -15.04
CA ASP A 34 11.77 -1.45 -15.06
C ASP A 34 12.54 -2.38 -16.03
N ASN A 35 12.30 -3.70 -15.95
CA ASN A 35 12.93 -4.68 -16.86
C ASN A 35 12.49 -4.50 -18.32
N MET A 36 11.19 -4.33 -18.56
CA MET A 36 10.65 -4.16 -19.92
C MET A 36 11.21 -2.92 -20.62
N ILE A 37 11.39 -1.81 -19.89
CA ILE A 37 11.99 -0.59 -20.43
C ILE A 37 13.47 -0.82 -20.76
N SER A 38 14.21 -1.48 -19.87
CA SER A 38 15.62 -1.82 -20.14
C SER A 38 15.79 -2.73 -21.36
N GLU A 39 14.90 -3.69 -21.56
CA GLU A 39 14.89 -4.54 -22.75
C GLU A 39 14.56 -3.73 -24.01
N LEU A 40 13.56 -2.85 -23.93
CA LEU A 40 13.14 -1.99 -25.03
C LEU A 40 14.26 -1.04 -25.49
N GLU A 41 14.98 -0.44 -24.55
CA GLU A 41 16.14 0.42 -24.85
C GLU A 41 17.29 -0.36 -25.53
N GLY A 42 17.49 -1.63 -25.16
CA GLY A 42 18.52 -2.49 -25.77
C GLY A 42 18.13 -3.04 -27.15
N MET A 43 16.84 -3.31 -27.38
CA MET A 43 16.34 -3.84 -28.66
C MET A 43 16.11 -2.75 -29.71
N TRP A 44 15.72 -1.55 -29.26
CA TRP A 44 15.35 -0.45 -30.13
C TRP A 44 16.36 0.69 -29.94
N GLU A 45 17.42 0.71 -30.74
CA GLU A 45 18.34 1.86 -30.78
C GLU A 45 17.68 3.03 -31.52
N GLY A 46 17.54 4.18 -30.85
CA GLY A 46 17.04 5.42 -31.47
C GLY A 46 16.53 6.46 -30.48
N GLU A 47 16.23 7.66 -30.99
CA GLU A 47 15.67 8.76 -30.17
C GLU A 47 14.26 8.43 -29.62
N SER A 48 13.48 7.60 -30.33
CA SER A 48 12.13 7.23 -29.92
C SER A 48 12.09 6.31 -28.68
N SER A 49 13.05 5.39 -28.53
CA SER A 49 13.14 4.52 -27.36
C SER A 49 13.59 5.29 -26.12
N ARG A 50 14.54 6.22 -26.29
CA ARG A 50 14.95 7.15 -25.21
C ARG A 50 13.80 7.99 -24.71
N ALA A 51 12.97 8.55 -25.59
CA ALA A 51 11.79 9.32 -25.20
C ALA A 51 10.80 8.48 -24.37
N PHE A 52 10.66 7.20 -24.69
CA PHE A 52 9.85 6.26 -23.91
C PHE A 52 10.44 5.98 -22.52
N GLY A 53 11.76 5.76 -22.45
CA GLY A 53 12.49 5.61 -21.19
C GLY A 53 12.38 6.83 -20.28
N GLU A 54 12.54 8.04 -20.83
CA GLU A 54 12.39 9.30 -20.10
C GLU A 54 10.96 9.50 -19.56
N GLN A 55 9.94 9.19 -20.37
CA GLN A 55 8.55 9.25 -19.94
C GLN A 55 8.30 8.28 -18.78
N TYR A 56 8.82 7.06 -18.86
CA TYR A 56 8.70 6.08 -17.78
C TYR A 56 9.41 6.54 -16.51
N GLN A 57 10.65 7.03 -16.61
CA GLN A 57 11.39 7.56 -15.46
C GLN A 57 10.67 8.73 -14.77
N THR A 58 9.94 9.55 -15.54
CA THR A 58 9.13 10.64 -15.00
C THR A 58 7.90 10.13 -14.23
N LEU A 59 7.29 9.03 -14.67
CA LEU A 59 6.11 8.45 -14.05
C LEU A 59 6.42 7.49 -12.89
N ARG A 60 7.62 6.87 -12.91
CA ARG A 60 8.07 5.91 -11.89
C ARG A 60 7.89 6.38 -10.44
N PRO A 61 8.21 7.64 -10.07
CA PRO A 61 7.97 8.14 -8.72
C PRO A 61 6.51 8.08 -8.29
N SER A 62 5.55 8.27 -9.20
CA SER A 62 4.11 8.21 -8.89
C SER A 62 3.67 6.78 -8.53
N PHE A 63 4.24 5.77 -9.18
CA PHE A 63 3.97 4.37 -8.82
C PHE A 63 4.57 4.01 -7.46
N LEU A 64 5.78 4.50 -7.15
CA LEU A 64 6.39 4.34 -5.83
C LEU A 64 5.57 5.04 -4.73
N GLN A 65 5.06 6.24 -5.00
CA GLN A 65 4.15 6.95 -4.08
C GLN A 65 2.85 6.17 -3.86
N MET A 66 2.30 5.55 -4.91
CA MET A 66 1.12 4.69 -4.79
C MET A 66 1.42 3.46 -3.92
N GLN A 67 2.57 2.81 -4.12
CA GLN A 67 3.02 1.71 -3.27
C GLN A 67 3.11 2.13 -1.80
N GLN A 68 3.79 3.25 -1.52
CA GLN A 68 3.94 3.80 -0.18
C GLN A 68 2.58 4.12 0.45
N LEU A 69 1.66 4.71 -0.31
CA LEU A 69 0.31 5.01 0.17
C LEU A 69 -0.44 3.75 0.63
N LEU A 70 -0.31 2.64 -0.11
CA LEU A 70 -0.94 1.38 0.27
C LEU A 70 -0.33 0.83 1.57
N GLU A 71 0.98 0.93 1.75
CA GLU A 71 1.66 0.56 3.01
C GLU A 71 1.22 1.44 4.18
N ASP A 72 1.15 2.74 3.97
CA ASP A 72 0.73 3.70 4.98
C ASP A 72 -0.72 3.45 5.44
N ILE A 73 -1.61 3.12 4.51
CA ILE A 73 -3.00 2.74 4.82
C ILE A 73 -3.01 1.44 5.64
N SER A 74 -2.22 0.44 5.26
CA SER A 74 -2.11 -0.82 6.01
C SER A 74 -1.65 -0.58 7.45
N MET A 75 -0.63 0.25 7.66
CA MET A 75 -0.13 0.61 8.99
C MET A 75 -1.18 1.35 9.82
N GLN A 76 -1.91 2.29 9.21
CA GLN A 76 -2.98 3.03 9.89
C GLN A 76 -4.14 2.13 10.30
N LEU A 77 -4.55 1.19 9.44
CA LEU A 77 -5.60 0.21 9.75
C LEU A 77 -5.18 -0.70 10.89
N THR A 78 -3.93 -1.19 10.89
CA THR A 78 -3.37 -2.03 11.97
C THR A 78 -3.32 -1.27 13.29
N SER A 79 -2.87 -0.01 13.27
CA SER A 79 -2.82 0.84 14.47
C SER A 79 -4.21 1.13 15.04
N THR A 80 -5.19 1.36 14.16
CA THR A 80 -6.59 1.59 14.55
C THR A 80 -7.20 0.34 15.17
N ALA A 81 -6.95 -0.84 14.59
CA ALA A 81 -7.42 -2.12 15.12
C ALA A 81 -6.91 -2.36 16.55
N LYS A 82 -5.60 -2.14 16.78
CA LYS A 82 -5.00 -2.27 18.10
C LYS A 82 -5.60 -1.29 19.11
N SER A 83 -5.81 -0.04 18.71
CA SER A 83 -6.39 0.99 19.57
C SER A 83 -7.82 0.65 20.00
N LEU A 84 -8.60 0.02 19.11
CA LEU A 84 -9.95 -0.49 19.43
C LEU A 84 -9.90 -1.68 20.41
N GLU A 85 -9.00 -2.64 20.17
CA GLU A 85 -8.82 -3.80 21.06
C GLU A 85 -8.39 -3.37 22.47
N ASP A 86 -7.45 -2.42 22.56
CA ASP A 86 -6.99 -1.86 23.84
C ASP A 86 -8.13 -1.13 24.58
N ALA A 87 -8.96 -0.37 23.86
CA ALA A 87 -10.13 0.30 24.43
C ALA A 87 -11.17 -0.69 24.97
N ASP A 88 -11.48 -1.74 24.20
CA ASP A 88 -12.42 -2.80 24.62
C ASP A 88 -11.91 -3.55 25.87
N ALA A 89 -10.62 -3.86 25.91
CA ALA A 89 -10.01 -4.52 27.07
C ALA A 89 -10.07 -3.63 28.33
N GLN A 90 -9.85 -2.33 28.20
CA GLN A 90 -9.96 -1.38 29.32
C GLN A 90 -11.39 -1.30 29.86
N ILE A 91 -12.40 -1.20 28.98
CA ILE A 91 -13.81 -1.17 29.38
C ILE A 91 -14.19 -2.49 30.08
N ALA A 92 -13.76 -3.64 29.54
CA ALA A 92 -14.04 -4.95 30.13
C ALA A 92 -13.40 -5.14 31.51
N ASN A 93 -12.26 -4.50 31.78
CA ASN A 93 -11.61 -4.52 33.09
C ASN A 93 -12.32 -3.61 34.09
N GLN A 94 -12.83 -2.44 33.66
CA GLN A 94 -13.61 -1.54 34.51
C GLN A 94 -14.96 -2.12 34.95
N ILE A 95 -15.59 -2.95 34.12
CA ILE A 95 -16.87 -3.60 34.48
C ILE A 95 -16.66 -4.76 35.47
N ARG A 96 -15.49 -5.40 35.44
CA ARG A 96 -15.15 -6.55 36.30
C ARG A 96 -14.56 -6.16 37.67
N GLY A 97 -14.09 -4.92 37.82
CA GLY A 97 -13.61 -4.35 39.09
C GLY A 97 -14.72 -3.65 39.84
#